data_AF-A0A1I4FL35-F1
#
_entry.id   AF-A0A1I4FL35-F1
#
_cell.length_a   1.000
_cell.length_b   1.000
_cell.length_c   1.000
_cell.angle_alpha   90.00
_cell.angle_beta   90.00
_cell.angle_gamma   90.00
#
_symmetry.space_group_name_H-M   'P 1'
#
loop_
_entity.id
_entity.type
_entity.pdbx_description
1 polymer ?
#
loop_
_entity_poly.entity_id
_entity_poly.type
_entity_poly.pdbx_seq_one_letter_code
_entity_poly.pdbx_strand_id
1 'polypeptide(L)'
;MASSAAKTVAAYLAELAPERRAVVAAVRDLVKAHLPPGYVEEMSYGMIAWNIPLARYPKTYNGQPLCYAALAAQKNAYSLYLNCVYADSERERRLREAYARAGLKLDMGKSCLRFKSLDGLLSDEVGTIIASTSVEQYIAMYEASRKG
;
A
#
# COMPACT_ATOMS: atom_id res chain seq x y z
N MET A 1 6.58 12.45 6.28
CA MET A 1 5.16 12.02 6.29
C MET A 1 4.48 12.63 5.07
N ALA A 2 3.45 11.98 4.53
CA ALA A 2 2.60 12.59 3.50
C ALA A 2 1.90 13.83 4.11
N SER A 3 1.87 14.93 3.36
CA SER A 3 1.45 16.24 3.87
C SER A 3 0.37 16.90 3.01
N SER A 4 -0.31 16.13 2.14
CA SER A 4 -1.38 16.69 1.31
C SER A 4 -2.66 16.89 2.12
N ALA A 5 -3.33 18.00 1.86
CA ALA A 5 -4.65 18.32 2.41
C ALA A 5 -5.80 17.83 1.51
N ALA A 6 -5.48 17.21 0.36
CA ALA A 6 -6.45 16.71 -0.61
C ALA A 6 -7.47 15.77 0.04
N LYS A 7 -8.74 15.99 -0.29
CA LYS A 7 -9.87 15.18 0.21
C LYS A 7 -10.28 14.06 -0.75
N THR A 8 -9.81 14.10 -1.99
CA THR A 8 -10.10 13.10 -3.02
C THR A 8 -8.82 12.69 -3.73
N VAL A 9 -8.80 11.47 -4.26
CA VAL A 9 -7.67 10.95 -5.04
C VAL A 9 -7.43 11.82 -6.27
N ALA A 10 -8.49 12.31 -6.91
CA ALA A 10 -8.38 13.21 -8.06
C ALA A 10 -7.68 14.53 -7.68
N ALA A 11 -8.06 15.14 -6.55
CA ALA A 11 -7.40 16.35 -6.05
C ALA A 11 -5.93 16.07 -5.70
N TYR A 12 -5.65 14.94 -5.04
CA TYR A 12 -4.28 14.53 -4.71
C TYR A 12 -3.39 14.39 -5.95
N LEU A 13 -3.90 13.71 -6.99
CA LEU A 13 -3.18 13.58 -8.26
C LEU A 13 -2.96 14.95 -8.92
N ALA A 14 -3.97 15.83 -8.90
CA ALA A 14 -3.88 17.17 -9.49
C ALA A 14 -2.83 18.07 -8.81
N GLU A 15 -2.58 17.90 -7.50
CA GLU A 15 -1.56 18.63 -6.75
C GLU A 15 -0.12 18.22 -7.12
N LEU A 16 0.08 17.02 -7.67
CA LEU A 16 1.40 16.52 -8.04
C LEU A 16 1.87 17.13 -9.37
N ALA A 17 3.17 17.41 -9.44
CA ALA A 17 3.84 17.73 -10.70
C ALA A 17 3.65 16.59 -11.73
N PRO A 18 3.56 16.89 -13.05
CA PRO A 18 3.16 15.93 -14.07
C PRO A 18 3.94 14.60 -14.04
N GLU A 19 5.26 14.67 -13.88
CA GLU A 19 6.14 13.51 -13.83
C GLU A 19 5.87 12.63 -12.61
N ARG A 20 5.56 13.25 -11.46
CA ARG A 20 5.23 12.53 -10.22
C ARG A 20 3.83 11.94 -10.27
N ARG A 21 2.89 12.68 -10.87
CA ARG A 21 1.52 12.22 -11.10
C ARG A 21 1.51 10.96 -11.95
N ALA A 22 2.32 10.90 -13.00
CA ALA A 22 2.43 9.73 -13.87
C ALA A 22 2.87 8.48 -13.09
N VAL A 23 3.88 8.59 -12.23
CA VAL A 23 4.32 7.48 -11.37
C VAL A 23 3.22 7.05 -10.40
N VAL A 24 2.60 8.00 -9.69
CA VAL A 24 1.53 7.68 -8.73
C VAL A 24 0.32 7.05 -9.42
N ALA A 25 -0.06 7.54 -10.61
CA ALA A 25 -1.14 6.97 -11.39
C ALA A 25 -0.84 5.53 -11.81
N ALA A 26 0.37 5.26 -12.32
CA ALA A 26 0.79 3.92 -12.71
C ALA A 26 0.78 2.93 -11.52
N VAL A 27 1.27 3.35 -10.35
CA VAL A 27 1.24 2.50 -9.15
C VAL A 27 -0.19 2.31 -8.63
N ARG A 28 -1.02 3.35 -8.69
CA ARG A 28 -2.45 3.24 -8.35
C ARG A 28 -3.15 2.22 -9.26
N ASP A 29 -2.89 2.27 -10.56
CA ASP A 29 -3.48 1.34 -11.52
C ASP A 29 -2.98 -0.10 -11.29
N LEU A 30 -1.68 -0.27 -10.98
CA LEU A 30 -1.12 -1.56 -10.56
C LEU A 30 -1.85 -2.13 -9.34
N VAL A 31 -2.04 -1.31 -8.30
CA VAL A 31 -2.73 -1.74 -7.08
C VAL A 31 -4.16 -2.12 -7.42
N LYS A 32 -4.90 -1.27 -8.13
CA LYS A 32 -6.31 -1.53 -8.49
C LYS A 32 -6.49 -2.79 -9.34
N ALA A 33 -5.55 -3.09 -10.24
CA ALA A 33 -5.61 -4.28 -11.08
C ALA A 33 -5.46 -5.59 -10.26
N HIS A 34 -4.79 -5.53 -9.12
CA HIS A 34 -4.50 -6.69 -8.27
C HIS A 34 -5.30 -6.70 -6.96
N LEU A 35 -5.98 -5.61 -6.62
CA LEU A 35 -6.68 -5.47 -5.35
C LEU A 35 -7.89 -6.40 -5.30
N PRO A 36 -7.98 -7.30 -4.31
CA PRO A 36 -9.15 -8.15 -4.15
C PRO A 36 -10.42 -7.33 -3.90
N PRO A 37 -11.61 -7.84 -4.25
CA PRO A 37 -12.86 -7.12 -4.01
C PRO A 37 -13.10 -6.87 -2.51
N GLY A 38 -13.71 -5.74 -2.20
CA GLY A 38 -14.12 -5.37 -0.84
C GLY A 38 -13.21 -4.33 -0.15
N TYR A 39 -12.05 -4.01 -0.72
CA TYR A 39 -11.28 -2.84 -0.35
C TYR A 39 -11.81 -1.58 -1.06
N VAL A 40 -11.79 -0.44 -0.37
CA VAL A 40 -12.26 0.85 -0.87
C VAL A 40 -11.08 1.82 -0.99
N GLU A 41 -10.95 2.46 -2.15
CA GLU A 41 -9.97 3.51 -2.40
C GLU A 41 -10.47 4.86 -1.87
N GLU A 42 -9.70 5.49 -0.99
CA GLU A 42 -10.00 6.80 -0.43
C GLU A 42 -8.74 7.59 -0.07
N MET A 43 -8.88 8.88 0.22
CA MET A 43 -7.81 9.65 0.83
C MET A 43 -7.81 9.39 2.34
N SER A 44 -6.68 8.91 2.87
CA SER A 44 -6.47 8.73 4.31
C SER A 44 -5.04 9.09 4.68
N TYR A 45 -4.85 9.67 5.87
CA TYR A 45 -3.54 10.10 6.37
C TYR A 45 -2.72 10.98 5.38
N GLY A 46 -3.40 11.75 4.52
CA GLY A 46 -2.76 12.61 3.51
C GLY A 46 -2.21 11.87 2.28
N MET A 47 -2.65 10.63 2.04
CA MET A 47 -2.21 9.77 0.95
C MET A 47 -3.39 8.94 0.39
N ILE A 48 -3.18 8.31 -0.77
CA ILE A 48 -4.14 7.35 -1.31
C ILE A 48 -4.07 6.10 -0.45
N ALA A 49 -5.20 5.56 -0.01
CA ALA A 49 -5.25 4.35 0.78
C ALA A 49 -6.36 3.42 0.29
N TRP A 50 -6.13 2.12 0.43
CA TRP A 50 -7.10 1.07 0.18
C TRP A 50 -7.44 0.41 1.51
N ASN A 51 -8.67 0.62 1.96
CA ASN A 51 -9.09 0.29 3.31
C ASN A 51 -10.27 -0.68 3.30
N ILE A 52 -10.40 -1.46 4.38
CA ILE A 52 -11.65 -2.14 4.70
C ILE A 52 -12.53 -1.14 5.44
N PRO A 53 -13.71 -0.76 4.89
CA PRO A 53 -14.55 0.25 5.51
C PRO A 53 -15.14 -0.26 6.82
N LEU A 54 -15.39 0.66 7.77
CA LEU A 54 -15.99 0.32 9.07
C LEU A 54 -17.37 -0.34 8.94
N ALA A 55 -18.12 -0.01 7.87
CA ALA A 55 -19.38 -0.67 7.54
C ALA A 55 -19.23 -2.18 7.31
N ARG A 56 -18.04 -2.64 6.87
CA ARG A 56 -17.71 -4.05 6.72
C ARG A 56 -17.02 -4.62 7.96
N TYR A 57 -16.12 -3.86 8.58
CA TYR A 57 -15.40 -4.30 9.78
C TYR A 57 -15.22 -3.15 10.79
N PRO A 58 -16.08 -3.03 11.81
CA PRO A 58 -16.04 -1.93 12.78
C PRO A 58 -15.07 -2.15 13.96
N LYS A 59 -14.53 -3.37 14.13
CA LYS A 59 -13.73 -3.78 15.30
C LYS A 59 -12.25 -3.41 15.17
N THR A 60 -11.95 -2.13 14.91
CA THR A 60 -10.58 -1.61 14.85
C THR A 60 -10.19 -0.93 16.17
N TYR A 61 -8.92 -0.99 16.53
CA TYR A 61 -8.42 -0.51 17.84
C TYR A 61 -8.54 1.02 18.01
N ASN A 62 -8.61 1.74 16.89
CA ASN A 62 -8.62 3.21 16.83
C ASN A 62 -9.90 3.76 16.19
N GLY A 63 -10.89 2.91 15.91
CA GLY A 63 -12.14 3.29 15.24
C GLY A 63 -11.93 3.84 13.81
N GLN A 64 -10.79 3.58 13.18
CA GLN A 64 -10.52 3.96 11.78
C GLN A 64 -10.66 2.74 10.86
N PRO A 65 -10.97 2.92 9.56
CA PRO A 65 -10.93 1.86 8.57
C PRO A 65 -9.59 1.10 8.59
N LEU A 66 -9.64 -0.22 8.38
CA LEU A 66 -8.44 -1.05 8.43
C LEU A 66 -7.67 -0.94 7.10
N CYS A 67 -6.54 -0.24 7.14
CA CYS A 67 -5.73 0.07 5.97
C CYS A 67 -4.93 -1.14 5.49
N TYR A 68 -5.18 -1.57 4.24
CA TYR A 68 -4.48 -2.69 3.60
C TYR A 68 -3.22 -2.25 2.87
N ALA A 69 -3.36 -1.19 2.07
CA ALA A 69 -2.26 -0.57 1.37
C ALA A 69 -2.43 0.95 1.32
N ALA A 70 -1.33 1.68 1.17
CA ALA A 70 -1.37 3.13 0.95
C ALA A 70 -0.22 3.59 0.06
N LEU A 71 -0.43 4.64 -0.74
CA LEU A 71 0.52 5.19 -1.68
C LEU A 71 0.72 6.68 -1.43
N ALA A 72 1.95 7.06 -1.09
CA ALA A 72 2.35 8.43 -0.86
C ALA A 72 3.47 8.88 -1.79
N ALA A 73 3.32 10.06 -2.37
CA ALA A 73 4.40 10.79 -3.03
C ALA A 73 5.07 11.74 -2.02
N GLN A 74 6.27 11.40 -1.55
CA GLN A 74 7.07 12.20 -0.63
C GLN A 74 8.08 13.06 -1.39
N LYS A 75 8.64 14.10 -0.77
CA LYS A 75 9.51 15.10 -1.45
C LYS A 75 10.51 14.49 -2.44
N ASN A 76 11.24 13.42 -2.06
CA ASN A 76 12.30 12.82 -2.87
C ASN A 76 12.06 11.34 -3.25
N ALA A 77 10.92 10.76 -2.89
CA ALA A 77 10.65 9.33 -3.08
C ALA A 77 9.15 9.05 -3.07
N TYR A 78 8.78 7.85 -3.47
CA TYR A 78 7.46 7.29 -3.30
C TYR A 78 7.49 6.24 -2.19
N SER A 79 6.37 6.07 -1.52
CA SER A 79 6.21 5.08 -0.46
C SER A 79 4.93 4.31 -0.73
N LEU A 80 5.08 3.01 -0.95
CA LEU A 80 3.97 2.06 -0.99
C LEU A 80 3.96 1.29 0.32
N TYR A 81 2.94 1.54 1.12
CA TYR A 81 2.68 0.81 2.35
C TYR A 81 1.94 -0.47 1.99
N LEU A 82 2.52 -1.62 2.33
CA LEU A 82 1.96 -2.95 2.14
C LEU A 82 1.75 -3.58 3.53
N ASN A 83 0.63 -3.28 4.19
CA ASN A 83 0.42 -3.73 5.56
C ASN A 83 0.19 -5.24 5.66
N CYS A 84 -0.17 -5.90 4.56
CA CYS A 84 -0.22 -7.37 4.46
C CYS A 84 1.14 -8.05 4.53
N VAL A 85 2.23 -7.33 4.18
CA VAL A 85 3.61 -7.85 4.28
C VAL A 85 4.09 -7.79 5.73
N TYR A 86 3.75 -6.73 6.45
CA TYR A 86 4.13 -6.62 7.87
C TYR A 86 3.49 -7.70 8.75
N ALA A 87 2.28 -8.15 8.38
CA ALA A 87 1.56 -9.18 9.11
C ALA A 87 2.06 -10.61 8.82
N ASP A 88 2.99 -10.81 7.88
CA ASP A 88 3.40 -12.12 7.37
C ASP A 88 4.89 -12.15 6.99
N SER A 89 5.70 -12.83 7.80
CA SER A 89 7.15 -12.95 7.61
C SER A 89 7.55 -13.68 6.32
N GLU A 90 6.67 -14.51 5.75
CA GLU A 90 6.94 -15.22 4.51
C GLU A 90 6.87 -14.27 3.31
N ARG A 91 5.88 -13.35 3.30
CA ARG A 91 5.73 -12.36 2.23
C ARG A 91 6.88 -11.38 2.21
N GLU A 92 7.33 -10.95 3.39
CA GLU A 92 8.51 -10.08 3.50
C GLU A 92 9.74 -10.79 2.93
N ARG A 93 9.94 -12.07 3.26
CA ARG A 93 11.04 -12.87 2.73
C ARG A 93 10.97 -12.98 1.21
N ARG A 94 9.81 -13.31 0.64
CA ARG A 94 9.63 -13.42 -0.83
C ARG A 94 9.96 -12.12 -1.55
N LEU A 95 9.55 -10.97 -0.99
CA LEU A 95 9.88 -9.66 -1.54
C LEU A 95 11.39 -9.38 -1.47
N ARG A 96 12.04 -9.67 -0.35
CA ARG A 96 13.51 -9.54 -0.19
C ARG A 96 14.26 -10.38 -1.22
N GLU A 97 13.85 -11.62 -1.42
CA GLU A 97 14.46 -12.52 -2.41
C GLU A 97 14.24 -12.03 -3.84
N ALA A 98 13.06 -11.49 -4.16
CA ALA A 98 12.79 -10.91 -5.48
C ALA A 98 13.72 -9.73 -5.80
N TYR A 99 13.87 -8.79 -4.87
CA TYR A 99 14.81 -7.68 -5.01
C TYR A 99 16.26 -8.16 -5.18
N ALA A 100 16.69 -9.15 -4.39
CA ALA A 100 18.02 -9.74 -4.53
C ALA A 100 18.23 -10.38 -5.91
N ARG A 101 17.25 -11.14 -6.42
CA ARG A 101 17.31 -11.74 -7.77
C ARG A 101 17.35 -10.70 -8.89
N ALA A 102 16.63 -9.59 -8.72
CA ALA A 102 16.63 -8.49 -9.67
C ALA A 102 17.91 -7.62 -9.63
N GLY A 103 18.82 -7.87 -8.68
CA GLY A 103 19.99 -7.02 -8.44
C GLY A 103 19.64 -5.63 -7.91
N LEU A 104 18.41 -5.47 -7.38
CA LEU A 104 17.92 -4.21 -6.84
C LEU A 104 18.05 -4.17 -5.33
N LYS A 105 18.36 -2.99 -4.79
CA LYS A 105 18.35 -2.77 -3.34
C LYS A 105 16.93 -2.56 -2.84
N LEU A 106 16.46 -3.47 -1.98
CA LEU A 106 15.22 -3.26 -1.23
C LEU A 106 15.42 -2.14 -0.19
N ASP A 107 14.68 -1.03 -0.32
CA ASP A 107 14.56 0.00 0.70
C ASP A 107 13.19 -0.12 1.36
N MET A 108 13.12 -0.85 2.48
CA MET A 108 11.86 -1.15 3.16
C MET A 108 11.96 -0.97 4.68
N GLY A 109 11.00 -0.23 5.24
CA GLY A 109 10.70 -0.26 6.68
C GLY A 109 9.67 -1.35 7.02
N LYS A 110 9.13 -1.39 8.24
CA LYS A 110 8.20 -2.46 8.69
C LYS A 110 7.09 -2.83 7.69
N SER A 111 6.42 -1.84 7.10
CA SER A 111 5.41 -2.06 6.04
C SER A 111 5.61 -1.17 4.81
N CYS A 112 6.67 -0.37 4.78
CA CYS A 112 6.82 0.75 3.85
C CYS A 112 7.92 0.45 2.84
N LEU A 113 7.54 0.14 1.61
CA LEU A 113 8.44 0.02 0.48
C LEU A 113 8.70 1.40 -0.13
N ARG A 114 9.96 1.83 -0.15
CA ARG A 114 10.38 3.11 -0.73
C ARG A 114 11.03 2.88 -2.09
N PHE A 115 10.65 3.70 -3.06
CA PHE A 115 11.17 3.65 -4.42
C PHE A 115 11.25 5.05 -5.03
N LYS A 116 12.07 5.22 -6.07
CA LYS A 116 12.26 6.51 -6.78
C LYS A 116 11.69 6.54 -8.19
N SER A 117 11.52 5.38 -8.81
CA SER A 117 10.94 5.19 -10.14
C SER A 117 10.23 3.83 -10.19
N LEU A 118 9.40 3.62 -11.21
CA LEU A 118 8.69 2.35 -11.42
C LEU A 118 9.65 1.17 -11.60
N ASP A 119 10.81 1.39 -12.21
CA ASP A 119 11.85 0.36 -12.38
C ASP A 119 12.36 -0.20 -11.04
N GLY A 120 12.29 0.60 -9.98
CA GLY A 120 12.68 0.19 -8.63
C GLY A 120 11.57 -0.48 -7.82
N LEU A 121 10.35 -0.59 -8.35
CA LEU A 121 9.18 -1.09 -7.62
C LEU A 121 9.03 -2.62 -7.69
N LEU A 122 9.54 -3.27 -8.75
CA LEU A 122 9.22 -4.67 -9.08
C LEU A 122 7.70 -4.90 -9.13
N SER A 123 7.07 -4.28 -10.14
CA SER A 123 5.60 -4.20 -10.27
C SER A 123 4.91 -5.57 -10.21
N ASP A 124 5.49 -6.61 -10.81
CA ASP A 124 4.88 -7.93 -10.87
C ASP A 124 4.84 -8.60 -9.48
N GLU A 125 5.94 -8.52 -8.74
CA GLU A 125 6.01 -9.03 -7.37
C GLU A 125 5.12 -8.23 -6.41
N VAL A 126 5.08 -6.90 -6.56
CA VAL A 126 4.18 -6.04 -5.79
C VAL A 126 2.72 -6.37 -6.08
N GLY A 127 2.36 -6.54 -7.36
CA GLY A 127 1.01 -6.95 -7.77
C GLY A 127 0.61 -8.30 -7.16
N THR A 128 1.52 -9.28 -7.20
CA THR A 128 1.32 -10.60 -6.59
C THR A 128 1.07 -10.51 -5.09
N ILE A 129 1.84 -9.67 -4.38
CA ILE A 129 1.65 -9.45 -2.93
C ILE A 129 0.28 -8.82 -2.65
N ILE A 130 -0.12 -7.81 -3.43
CA ILE A 130 -1.41 -7.13 -3.26
C ILE A 130 -2.58 -8.10 -3.47
N ALA A 131 -2.49 -8.97 -4.48
CA ALA A 131 -3.52 -9.97 -4.78
C ALA A 131 -3.61 -11.11 -3.75
N SER A 132 -2.56 -11.30 -2.94
CA SER A 132 -2.41 -12.50 -2.11
C SER A 132 -3.28 -12.55 -0.84
N THR A 133 -4.04 -11.50 -0.52
CA THR A 133 -4.81 -11.44 0.72
C THR A 133 -6.22 -10.93 0.48
N SER A 134 -7.22 -11.79 0.69
CA SER A 134 -8.62 -11.35 0.71
C SER A 134 -8.90 -10.46 1.92
N VAL A 135 -10.02 -9.75 1.89
CA VAL A 135 -10.50 -8.94 3.02
C VAL A 135 -10.61 -9.77 4.30
N GLU A 136 -11.16 -10.98 4.21
CA GLU A 136 -11.37 -11.89 5.34
C GLU A 136 -10.04 -12.37 5.92
N GLN A 137 -9.09 -12.76 5.05
CA GLN A 137 -7.76 -13.16 5.47
C GLN A 137 -7.04 -12.00 6.19
N TYR A 138 -7.18 -10.78 5.67
CA TYR A 138 -6.56 -9.62 6.28
C TYR A 138 -7.18 -9.26 7.65
N ILE A 139 -8.50 -9.38 7.79
CA ILE A 139 -9.19 -9.24 9.09
C ILE A 139 -8.68 -10.30 10.08
N ALA A 140 -8.60 -11.57 9.66
CA ALA A 140 -8.12 -12.64 10.52
C ALA A 140 -6.66 -12.41 10.98
N MET A 141 -5.77 -11.97 10.07
CA MET A 141 -4.41 -11.58 10.41
C MET A 141 -4.38 -10.42 11.42
N TYR A 142 -5.21 -9.40 11.22
CA TYR A 142 -5.33 -8.27 12.12
C TYR A 142 -5.80 -8.71 13.52
N GLU A 143 -6.88 -9.50 13.62
CA GLU A 143 -7.39 -10.00 14.89
C GLU A 143 -6.37 -10.88 15.62
N ALA A 144 -5.65 -11.75 14.91
CA ALA A 144 -4.60 -12.58 15.48
C ALA A 144 -3.46 -11.75 16.07
N SER A 145 -3.04 -10.66 15.40
CA SER A 145 -2.00 -9.76 15.91
C SER A 145 -2.37 -9.01 17.20
N ARG A 146 -3.64 -9.06 17.60
CA ARG A 146 -4.19 -8.37 18.79
C ARG A 146 -4.59 -9.32 19.91
N LYS A 147 -4.52 -10.64 19.70
CA LYS A 147 -4.67 -11.63 20.76
C LYS A 147 -3.36 -11.72 21.53
N GLY A 148 -3.13 -10.75 22.42
CA GLY A 148 -2.01 -10.66 23.34
C GLY A 148 -2.47 -10.08 24.66
#